data_AF-A0A3B0ZF15-F1
#
_entry.id   AF-A0A3B0ZF15-F1
#
_cell.length_a   1.000
_cell.length_b   1.000
_cell.length_c   1.000
_cell.angle_alpha   90.00
_cell.angle_beta   90.00
_cell.angle_gamma   90.00
#
_symmetry.space_group_name_H-M   'P 1'
#
loop_
_entity.id
_entity.type
_entity.pdbx_description
1 polymer ?
#
loop_
_entity_poly.entity_id
_entity_poly.type
_entity_poly.pdbx_seq_one_letter_code
_entity_poly.pdbx_strand_id
1 'polypeptide(L)' 'MIGTPYHGYLKNITIALINGFDKHFMVDEEGGHVKFFSPKTLAEMLRQTGYEPQEYLCAGRFAPLWKGMMYKAIKL' A
#
# COMPACT_ATOMS: atom_id res chain seq x y z
N MET A 1 5.49 13.92 0.93
CA MET A 1 4.55 12.80 1.19
C MET A 1 4.66 11.82 0.04
N ILE A 2 4.61 10.52 0.30
CA ILE A 2 4.65 9.47 -0.72
C ILE A 2 3.37 8.61 -0.63
N GLY A 3 2.73 8.35 -1.77
CA GLY A 3 1.50 7.58 -1.87
C GLY A 3 1.71 6.24 -2.58
N THR A 4 0.95 5.22 -2.16
CA THR A 4 0.95 3.89 -2.77
C THR A 4 -0.42 3.22 -2.61
N PRO A 5 -0.80 2.25 -3.45
CA PRO A 5 -1.85 1.30 -3.10
C PRO A 5 -1.63 0.70 -1.71
N TYR A 6 -2.70 0.64 -0.89
CA TYR A 6 -2.66 0.08 0.45
C TYR A 6 -2.79 -1.45 0.39
N HIS A 7 -1.95 -2.20 1.10
CA HIS A 7 -2.16 -3.63 1.35
C HIS A 7 -2.10 -3.93 2.84
N GLY A 8 -3.27 -4.24 3.41
CA GLY A 8 -3.42 -4.67 4.79
C GLY A 8 -3.92 -6.09 4.88
N TYR A 9 -3.75 -6.70 6.05
CA TYR A 9 -4.13 -8.10 6.28
C TYR A 9 -5.59 -8.38 5.89
N LEU A 10 -6.55 -7.59 6.40
CA LEU A 10 -7.96 -7.85 6.10
C LEU A 10 -8.31 -7.58 4.63
N LYS A 11 -7.68 -6.58 4.00
CA LYS A 11 -7.83 -6.34 2.56
C LYS A 11 -7.37 -7.55 1.74
N ASN A 12 -6.21 -8.12 2.09
CA ASN A 12 -5.67 -9.26 1.38
C ASN A 12 -6.57 -10.50 1.55
N ILE A 13 -7.11 -10.74 2.74
CA ILE A 13 -8.09 -11.81 2.96
C ILE A 13 -9.32 -11.58 2.09
N THR A 14 -9.89 -10.37 2.07
CA THR A 14 -11.09 -10.09 1.28
C THR A 14 -10.84 -10.33 -0.21
N ILE A 15 -9.69 -9.92 -0.75
CA ILE A 15 -9.33 -10.17 -2.15
C ILE A 15 -9.19 -11.68 -2.41
N ALA A 16 -8.55 -12.42 -1.49
CA ALA A 16 -8.38 -13.86 -1.60
C ALA A 16 -9.73 -14.60 -1.61
N LEU A 17 -10.64 -14.22 -0.70
CA LEU A 17 -11.97 -14.85 -0.57
C LEU A 17 -12.83 -14.72 -1.84
N ILE A 18 -12.64 -13.66 -2.62
CA ILE A 18 -13.36 -13.44 -3.88
C ILE A 18 -12.55 -13.88 -5.12
N ASN A 19 -11.43 -14.57 -4.93
CA ASN A 19 -10.48 -14.93 -5.99
C ASN A 19 -10.09 -13.73 -6.89
N GLY A 20 -9.87 -12.58 -6.27
CA GLY A 20 -9.79 -11.28 -6.97
C GLY A 20 -8.38 -10.78 -7.27
N PHE A 21 -7.33 -11.57 -7.04
CA PHE A 21 -5.95 -11.09 -7.13
C PHE A 21 -5.55 -10.68 -8.56
N ASP A 22 -5.94 -11.44 -9.58
CA ASP A 22 -5.61 -11.12 -10.98
C ASP A 22 -6.14 -9.74 -11.35
N LYS A 23 -7.43 -9.49 -11.08
CA LYS A 23 -8.06 -8.19 -11.30
C LYS A 23 -7.51 -7.07 -10.41
N HIS A 24 -7.02 -7.41 -9.21
CA HIS A 24 -6.49 -6.42 -8.28
C HIS A 24 -5.07 -5.98 -8.64
N PHE A 25 -4.24 -6.91 -9.15
CA PHE A 25 -2.89 -6.59 -9.58
C PHE A 25 -2.81 -6.08 -11.02
N MET A 26 -3.74 -6.44 -11.90
CA MET A 26 -3.81 -5.96 -13.29
C MET A 26 -2.46 -6.15 -14.01
N VAL A 27 -1.85 -7.32 -13.82
CA VAL A 27 -0.44 -7.59 -14.22
C VAL A 27 -0.26 -7.60 -15.74
N ASP A 28 -1.36 -7.82 -16.46
CA ASP A 28 -1.48 -7.76 -17.92
C ASP A 28 -1.62 -6.32 -18.46
N GLU A 29 -1.87 -5.33 -17.60
CA GLU A 29 -2.03 -3.94 -17.99
C GLU A 29 -0.76 -3.11 -17.80
N GLU A 30 -0.54 -2.12 -18.66
CA GLU A 30 0.55 -1.16 -18.52
C GLU A 30 0.35 -0.32 -17.24
N GLY A 31 1.30 -0.39 -16.32
CA GLY A 31 1.18 0.25 -15.00
C GLY A 31 0.52 -0.62 -13.92
N GLY A 32 0.30 -1.91 -14.19
CA GLY A 32 -0.11 -2.91 -13.21
C GLY A 32 0.78 -2.97 -11.95
N HIS A 33 0.24 -3.56 -10.89
CA HIS A 33 0.89 -3.63 -9.58
C HIS A 33 1.73 -4.89 -9.44
N VAL A 34 3.04 -4.78 -9.70
CA VAL A 34 4.01 -5.87 -9.47
C VAL A 34 4.47 -5.92 -7.99
N LYS A 35 4.41 -4.78 -7.28
CA LYS A 35 4.78 -4.66 -5.87
C LYS A 35 3.62 -4.08 -5.07
N PHE A 36 3.44 -4.62 -3.87
CA PHE A 36 2.47 -4.10 -2.92
C PHE A 36 3.13 -3.81 -1.58
N PHE A 37 2.62 -2.77 -0.90
CA PHE A 37 3.22 -2.27 0.33
C PHE A 37 2.21 -2.33 1.46
N SER A 38 2.62 -2.97 2.56
CA SER A 38 1.99 -2.75 3.86
C SER A 38 2.51 -1.45 4.47
N PRO A 39 1.78 -0.81 5.40
CA PRO A 39 2.30 0.35 6.11
C PRO A 39 3.70 0.08 6.72
N LYS A 40 3.86 -1.10 7.34
CA LYS A 40 5.13 -1.54 7.93
C LYS A 40 6.26 -1.60 6.89
N THR A 41 6.00 -2.20 5.73
CA THR A 41 7.01 -2.36 4.67
C THR A 41 7.42 -1.01 4.07
N LEU A 42 6.47 -0.11 3.81
CA LEU A 42 6.80 1.21 3.28
C LEU A 42 7.58 2.06 4.29
N ALA A 43 7.20 2.02 5.57
CA ALA A 43 7.95 2.71 6.63
C ALA A 43 9.41 2.24 6.68
N GLU A 44 9.64 0.93 6.56
CA GLU A 44 10.99 0.37 6.58
C GLU A 44 11.82 0.78 5.36
N MET A 45 11.21 0.78 4.17
CA MET A 45 11.90 1.25 2.96
C MET A 45 12.24 2.75 3.01
N LEU A 46 11.36 3.56 3.62
CA LEU A 46 11.67 4.97 3.88
C LEU A 46 12.91 5.12 4.77
N ARG A 47 13.01 4.36 5.86
CA ARG A 47 14.21 4.36 6.72
C ARG A 47 15.47 3.97 5.97
N GLN A 48 15.41 2.91 5.17
CA GLN A 48 16.54 2.44 4.36
C GLN A 48 17.00 3.46 3.31
N THR A 49 16.15 4.43 2.94
CA THR A 49 16.48 5.48 1.97
C THR A 49 16.85 6.81 2.63
N GLY A 50 17.07 6.84 3.95
CA GLY A 50 17.46 8.03 4.68
C GLY A 50 16.28 8.96 5.01
N TYR A 51 15.06 8.42 5.07
CA TYR A 51 13.87 9.17 5.50
C TYR A 51 13.32 8.63 6.81
N GLU A 52 12.90 9.52 7.70
CA GLU A 52 12.18 9.16 8.93
C GLU A 52 10.66 9.20 8.67
N PRO A 53 9.96 8.05 8.67
CA PRO A 53 8.51 8.00 8.52
C PRO A 53 7.83 8.57 9.77
N GLN A 54 6.86 9.47 9.58
CA GLN A 54 6.13 10.12 10.66
C GLN A 54 4.75 9.48 10.86
N GLU A 55 3.75 9.99 10.15
CA GLU A 55 2.38 9.51 10.14
C GLU A 55 2.02 8.94 8.77
N TYR A 56 1.07 8.02 8.75
CA TYR A 56 0.45 7.57 7.51
C TYR A 56 -1.06 7.72 7.56
N LEU A 57 -1.62 8.01 6.40
CA LEU A 57 -3.05 8.17 6.19
C LEU A 57 -3.50 7.15 5.16
N CYS A 58 -4.67 6.56 5.37
CA CYS A 58 -5.31 5.70 4.39
C CYS A 58 -6.42 6.47 3.65
N ALA A 59 -6.60 6.17 2.36
CA ALA A 59 -7.53 6.87 1.49
C ALA A 59 -8.38 5.92 0.64
N GLY A 60 -9.64 6.32 0.45
CA GLY A 60 -10.64 5.61 -0.35
C GLY A 60 -11.24 4.38 0.33
N ARG A 61 -12.48 4.03 -0.06
CA ARG A 61 -13.31 2.97 0.54
C ARG A 61 -13.52 3.22 2.05
N PHE A 62 -13.47 2.18 2.88
CA PHE A 62 -13.70 2.24 4.33
C PHE A 62 -12.65 1.39 5.05
N ALA A 63 -12.44 1.66 6.35
CA ALA A 63 -11.54 0.87 7.18
C ALA A 63 -12.06 -0.57 7.32
N PRO A 64 -11.24 -1.63 7.17
CA PRO A 64 -9.80 -1.65 6.86
C PRO A 64 -9.47 -2.02 5.38
N LEU A 65 -10.38 -1.75 4.45
CA LEU A 65 -10.30 -2.12 3.02
C LEU A 65 -9.86 -0.95 2.13
N TRP A 66 -9.00 -0.07 2.61
CA TRP A 66 -8.65 1.17 1.89
C TRP A 66 -8.06 0.95 0.49
N LYS A 67 -8.25 1.93 -0.40
CA LYS A 67 -7.69 1.88 -1.76
C LYS A 67 -6.18 2.16 -1.73
N GLY A 68 -5.78 3.26 -1.09
CA GLY A 68 -4.40 3.74 -1.03
C GLY A 68 -3.99 4.13 0.39
N MET A 69 -2.69 4.35 0.56
CA MET A 69 -2.12 4.97 1.75
C MET A 69 -1.05 5.99 1.35
N MET A 70 -0.81 6.96 2.23
CA MET A 70 0.19 8.00 2.08
C MET A 70 1.03 8.10 3.34
N TYR A 71 2.34 8.19 3.21
CA TYR A 71 3.26 8.47 4.30
C TYR A 71 3.78 9.91 4.23
N LYS A 72 3.81 10.57 5.38
CA LYS A 72 4.65 11.73 5.62
C LYS A 72 6.02 11.24 6.10
N ALA A 73 7.08 11.69 5.44
CA ALA A 73 8.45 11.33 5.79
C ALA A 73 9.36 12.55 5.62
N ILE A 74 10.34 12.69 6.49
CA ILE A 74 11.31 13.79 6.52
C ILE A 74 12.68 13.20 6.19
N LYS A 75 13.47 13.89 5.36
CA LYS A 75 14.83 13.45 5.01
C LYS A 75 15.77 13.74 6.18
N LEU A 76 16.59 12.76 6.53
CA LEU A 76 17.68 12.90 7.50
C LEU A 76 18.89 13.62 6.87
#